data_AF-A0A9E3BAR3-F1
#
_entry.id   AF-A0A9E3BAR3-F1
#
_cell.length_a   1.000
_cell.length_b   1.000
_cell.length_c   1.000
_cell.angle_alpha   90.00
_cell.angle_beta   90.00
_cell.angle_gamma   90.00
#
_symmetry.space_group_name_H-M   'P 1'
#
loop_
_entity.id
_entity.type
_entity.pdbx_description
1 polymer ?
#
loop_
_entity_poly.entity_id
_entity_poly.type
_entity_poly.pdbx_seq_one_letter_code
_entity_poly.pdbx_strand_id
1 'polypeptide(L)'
;WPKAQEFGFPNEEAAFALQYGHGVGLSIWEKPIFSRLVSLDHPEVIKEGMVFALETFWPASDGWSAARIEEQLIVTKNGCEVITRFPAEKLLVAGVRYYTVDGPLPTTRDTQSHLNAEVI
;
A
#
# COMPACT_ATOMS: atom_id res chain seq x y z
N TRP A 1 -6.62 10.12 6.92
CA TRP A 1 -6.71 10.58 5.53
C TRP A 1 -6.43 12.07 5.46
N PRO A 2 -5.18 12.44 5.13
CA PRO A 2 -4.85 13.83 4.81
C PRO A 2 -5.64 14.29 3.57
N LYS A 3 -5.87 15.58 3.42
CA LYS A 3 -6.37 16.17 2.17
C LYS A 3 -5.33 15.96 1.08
N ALA A 4 -5.78 15.79 -0.16
CA ALA A 4 -4.92 15.71 -1.35
C ALA A 4 -3.76 16.73 -1.36
N GLN A 5 -4.03 17.98 -1.01
CA GLN A 5 -3.05 19.07 -1.06
C GLN A 5 -1.95 18.94 0.00
N GLU A 6 -2.20 18.23 1.11
CA GLU A 6 -1.20 18.02 2.17
C GLU A 6 -0.05 17.11 1.72
N PHE A 7 -0.26 16.34 0.65
CA PHE A 7 0.74 15.45 0.06
C PHE A 7 0.91 15.67 -1.45
N GLY A 8 0.64 16.90 -1.92
CA GLY A 8 1.07 17.37 -3.25
C GLY A 8 0.10 17.13 -4.41
N PHE A 9 -1.14 16.71 -4.15
CA PHE A 9 -2.14 16.48 -5.19
C PHE A 9 -3.12 17.67 -5.32
N PRO A 10 -3.60 17.98 -6.53
CA PRO A 10 -4.48 19.13 -6.75
C PRO A 10 -5.86 18.98 -6.11
N ASN A 11 -6.40 17.76 -6.03
CA ASN A 11 -7.73 17.45 -5.50
C ASN A 11 -7.86 15.97 -5.09
N GLU A 12 -8.96 15.62 -4.43
CA GLU A 12 -9.21 14.26 -3.90
C GLU A 12 -9.38 13.21 -5.02
N GLU A 13 -9.81 13.62 -6.22
CA GLU A 13 -9.93 12.74 -7.38
C GLU A 13 -8.55 12.28 -7.88
N ALA A 14 -7.61 13.23 -8.05
CA ALA A 14 -6.24 12.93 -8.44
C ALA A 14 -5.48 12.08 -7.40
N ALA A 15 -5.91 12.13 -6.14
CA ALA A 15 -5.28 11.40 -5.04
C ALA A 15 -6.02 10.10 -4.65
N PHE A 16 -7.14 9.78 -5.31
CA PHE A 16 -8.11 8.78 -4.87
C PHE A 16 -7.50 7.40 -4.62
N ALA A 17 -6.79 6.86 -5.61
CA ALA A 17 -6.19 5.52 -5.54
C ALA A 17 -4.94 5.46 -4.64
N LEU A 18 -4.43 6.60 -4.19
CA LEU A 18 -3.23 6.68 -3.34
C LEU A 18 -3.58 6.75 -1.85
N GLN A 19 -4.75 7.28 -1.49
CA GLN A 19 -5.25 7.32 -0.12
C GLN A 19 -6.52 6.49 -0.01
N TYR A 20 -6.36 5.18 -0.09
CA TYR A 20 -7.48 4.25 -0.20
C TYR A 20 -7.61 3.40 1.05
N GLY A 21 -8.84 3.14 1.45
CA GLY A 21 -9.14 2.07 2.38
C GLY A 21 -10.46 1.46 1.97
N HIS A 22 -10.63 0.18 2.23
CA HIS A 22 -11.78 -0.56 1.75
C HIS A 22 -12.09 -1.74 2.66
N GLY A 23 -13.33 -2.22 2.59
CA GLY A 23 -13.68 -3.54 3.08
C GLY A 23 -12.90 -4.62 2.33
N VAL A 24 -12.59 -5.72 3.00
CA VAL A 24 -11.96 -6.89 2.38
C VAL A 24 -12.60 -8.17 2.92
N GLY A 25 -12.80 -9.14 2.02
CA GLY A 25 -13.47 -10.39 2.34
C GLY A 25 -13.27 -11.42 1.23
N LEU A 26 -14.35 -11.71 0.49
CA LEU A 26 -14.29 -12.58 -0.69
C LEU A 26 -13.74 -11.85 -1.91
N SER A 27 -13.99 -10.55 -2.01
CA SER A 27 -13.39 -9.65 -2.99
C SER A 27 -12.24 -8.90 -2.34
N ILE A 28 -11.24 -8.57 -3.15
CA ILE A 28 -10.10 -7.76 -2.72
C ILE A 28 -10.54 -6.34 -2.36
N TRP A 29 -11.57 -5.81 -3.02
CA TRP A 29 -12.15 -4.49 -2.76
C TRP A 29 -13.64 -4.63 -2.51
N GLU A 30 -14.07 -4.33 -1.28
CA GLU A 30 -15.45 -4.33 -0.83
C GLU A 30 -15.78 -3.00 -0.13
N LYS A 31 -17.07 -2.77 0.10
CA LYS A 31 -17.52 -1.68 0.97
C LYS A 31 -17.28 -2.03 2.45
N PRO A 32 -17.11 -1.03 3.32
CA PRO A 32 -17.15 0.41 3.05
C PRO A 32 -15.86 0.93 2.43
N ILE A 33 -15.96 2.02 1.66
CA ILE A 33 -14.80 2.75 1.14
C ILE A 33 -14.40 3.86 2.13
N PHE A 34 -13.11 3.97 2.41
CA PHE A 34 -12.47 5.05 3.16
C PHE A 34 -11.76 5.96 2.17
N SER A 35 -12.42 7.06 1.81
CA SER A 35 -11.84 8.07 0.94
C SER A 35 -12.50 9.41 1.19
N ARG A 36 -11.70 10.48 1.20
CA ARG A 36 -12.23 11.85 1.25
C ARG A 36 -13.10 12.18 0.04
N LEU A 37 -12.86 11.54 -1.10
CA LEU A 37 -13.66 11.70 -2.32
C LEU A 37 -15.08 11.13 -2.19
N VAL A 38 -15.27 10.10 -1.35
CA VAL A 38 -16.53 9.34 -1.29
C VAL A 38 -17.21 9.47 0.07
N SER A 39 -16.48 9.20 1.16
CA SER A 39 -17.07 8.98 2.49
C SER A 39 -17.65 10.24 3.13
N LEU A 40 -17.27 11.44 2.66
CA LEU A 40 -17.83 12.70 3.16
C LEU A 40 -19.27 12.93 2.68
N ASP A 41 -19.56 12.56 1.43
CA ASP A 41 -20.90 12.68 0.83
C ASP A 41 -21.72 11.38 1.01
N HIS A 42 -21.04 10.24 1.15
CA HIS A 42 -21.63 8.91 1.26
C HIS A 42 -21.05 8.14 2.45
N PRO A 43 -21.31 8.58 3.70
CA PRO A 43 -20.77 7.91 4.88
C PRO A 43 -21.41 6.53 5.10
N GLU A 44 -20.60 5.56 5.52
CA GLU A 44 -21.05 4.24 5.94
C GLU A 44 -20.75 4.02 7.44
N VAL A 45 -21.68 3.38 8.16
CA VAL A 45 -21.51 3.10 9.58
C VAL A 45 -20.60 1.90 9.77
N ILE A 46 -19.49 2.10 10.48
CA ILE A 46 -18.57 1.04 10.90
C ILE A 46 -19.23 0.19 11.99
N LYS A 47 -19.19 -1.14 11.82
CA LYS A 47 -19.79 -2.11 12.74
C LYS A 47 -18.77 -3.17 13.15
N GLU A 48 -18.94 -3.72 14.35
CA GLU A 48 -18.19 -4.88 14.84
C GLU A 48 -18.23 -6.03 13.83
N GLY A 49 -17.09 -6.70 13.64
CA GLY A 49 -16.91 -7.81 12.69
C GLY A 49 -16.58 -7.39 11.26
N MET A 50 -16.63 -6.09 10.91
CA MET A 50 -16.11 -5.63 9.63
C MET A 50 -14.59 -5.76 9.56
N VAL A 51 -14.08 -6.10 8.38
CA VAL A 51 -12.64 -6.21 8.09
C VAL A 51 -12.27 -5.18 7.03
N PHE A 52 -11.20 -4.43 7.28
CA PHE A 52 -10.73 -3.38 6.38
C PHE A 52 -9.27 -3.60 6.02
N ALA A 53 -8.90 -3.19 4.81
CA ALA A 53 -7.53 -2.85 4.45
C ALA A 53 -7.42 -1.33 4.35
N LEU A 54 -6.46 -0.75 5.06
CA LEU A 54 -6.20 0.69 5.07
C LEU A 54 -4.82 0.95 4.47
N GLU A 55 -4.77 1.48 3.25
CA GLU A 55 -3.54 1.66 2.47
C GLU A 55 -3.28 3.14 2.17
N THR A 56 -2.38 3.73 2.96
CA THR A 56 -2.08 5.16 2.87
C THR A 56 -0.73 5.41 2.22
N PHE A 57 -0.72 6.30 1.23
CA PHE A 57 0.46 6.78 0.53
C PHE A 57 1.04 8.03 1.19
N TRP A 58 2.36 8.17 1.14
CA TRP A 58 3.03 9.42 1.43
C TRP A 58 4.23 9.63 0.49
N PRO A 59 4.32 10.77 -0.22
CA PRO A 59 5.44 11.05 -1.10
C PRO A 59 6.68 11.46 -0.30
N ALA A 60 7.86 11.12 -0.82
CA ALA A 60 9.10 11.70 -0.34
C ALA A 60 9.31 13.10 -0.93
N SER A 61 10.20 13.88 -0.31
CA SER A 61 10.54 15.23 -0.77
C SER A 61 11.41 15.26 -2.03
N ASP A 62 11.87 14.11 -2.51
CA ASP A 62 12.73 14.00 -3.71
C ASP A 62 11.94 14.07 -5.03
N GLY A 63 10.60 14.04 -4.96
CA GLY A 63 9.70 14.19 -6.11
C GLY A 63 9.48 12.94 -6.95
N TRP A 64 10.01 11.78 -6.54
CA TRP A 64 9.90 10.52 -7.31
C TRP A 64 9.80 9.27 -6.44
N SER A 65 10.20 9.33 -5.17
CA SER A 65 10.02 8.26 -4.20
C SER A 65 8.76 8.45 -3.38
N ALA A 66 8.21 7.36 -2.85
CA ALA A 66 7.09 7.37 -1.93
C ALA A 66 7.04 6.08 -1.10
N ALA A 67 6.26 6.10 -0.02
CA ALA A 67 5.93 4.92 0.75
C ALA A 67 4.41 4.70 0.73
N ARG A 68 4.00 3.43 0.67
CA ARG A 68 2.63 3.01 0.97
C ARG A 68 2.72 1.89 2.00
N ILE A 69 1.92 2.01 3.05
CA ILE A 69 1.72 0.95 4.03
C ILE A 69 0.24 0.57 4.00
N GLU A 70 -0.01 -0.73 3.90
CA GLU A 70 -1.34 -1.32 3.97
C GLU A 70 -1.42 -2.18 5.23
N GLU A 71 -2.35 -1.86 6.11
CA GLU A 71 -2.67 -2.69 7.27
C GLU A 71 -4.11 -3.18 7.19
N GLN A 72 -4.29 -4.47 7.52
CA GLN A 72 -5.59 -5.08 7.65
C GLN A 72 -5.97 -5.13 9.12
N LEU A 73 -7.23 -4.85 9.40
CA LEU A 73 -7.78 -4.86 10.75
C LEU A 73 -9.20 -5.39 10.77
N ILE A 74 -9.61 -5.90 11.93
CA ILE A 74 -10.99 -6.25 12.25
C ILE A 74 -11.54 -5.28 13.29
N VAL A 75 -12.78 -4.84 13.10
CA VAL A 75 -13.49 -4.01 14.07
C VAL A 75 -13.99 -4.88 15.21
N THR A 76 -13.67 -4.48 16.44
CA THR A 76 -14.15 -5.13 17.67
C THR A 76 -15.17 -4.23 18.36
N LYS A 77 -15.91 -4.77 19.34
CA LYS A 77 -16.89 -4.00 20.12
C LYS A 77 -16.39 -2.64 20.64
N ASN A 78 -15.12 -2.58 21.05
CA ASN A 78 -14.54 -1.42 21.73
C ASN A 78 -13.39 -0.77 20.92
N GLY A 79 -13.19 -1.13 19.65
CA GLY A 79 -12.09 -0.61 18.86
C GLY A 79 -11.80 -1.45 17.61
N CYS A 80 -10.53 -1.74 17.38
CA CYS A 80 -10.07 -2.61 16.30
C CYS A 80 -8.89 -3.46 16.75
N GLU A 81 -8.66 -4.55 16.04
CA GLU A 81 -7.48 -5.40 16.14
C GLU A 81 -6.77 -5.42 14.79
N VAL A 82 -5.49 -5.05 14.77
CA VAL A 82 -4.65 -5.17 13.56
C VAL A 82 -4.28 -6.64 13.37
N ILE A 83 -4.60 -7.19 12.20
CA ILE A 83 -4.36 -8.59 11.84
C ILE A 83 -3.17 -8.76 10.89
N THR A 84 -2.63 -7.67 10.34
CA THR A 84 -1.34 -7.68 9.64
C THR A 84 -0.24 -8.08 10.61
N ARG A 85 0.53 -9.12 10.25
CA ARG A 85 1.66 -9.63 11.08
C ARG A 85 3.04 -9.22 10.56
N PHE A 86 3.08 -8.61 9.38
CA PHE A 86 4.33 -8.09 8.82
C PHE A 86 4.78 -6.87 9.65
N PRO A 87 6.06 -6.78 10.06
CA PRO A 87 6.54 -5.74 10.97
C PRO A 87 6.78 -4.41 10.25
N ALA A 88 5.70 -3.72 9.88
CA ALA A 88 5.75 -2.49 9.08
C ALA A 88 6.46 -1.31 9.79
N GLU A 89 6.65 -1.38 11.11
CA GLU A 89 7.38 -0.39 11.91
C GLU A 89 8.90 -0.49 11.75
N LYS A 90 9.38 -1.55 11.09
CA LYS A 90 10.79 -1.73 10.77
C LYS A 90 10.99 -1.54 9.27
N LEU A 91 11.96 -0.70 8.91
CA LEU A 91 12.48 -0.66 7.55
C LEU A 91 13.23 -1.96 7.28
N LEU A 92 12.55 -2.89 6.62
CA LEU A 92 13.13 -4.13 6.16
C LEU A 92 13.61 -3.96 4.72
N VAL A 93 14.83 -4.43 4.45
CA VAL A 93 15.29 -4.59 3.07
C VAL A 93 14.60 -5.82 2.52
N ALA A 94 13.73 -5.63 1.53
CA ALA A 94 13.18 -6.74 0.77
C ALA A 94 14.34 -7.51 0.12
N GLY A 95 14.51 -8.79 0.49
CA GLY A 95 15.52 -9.67 -0.08
C GLY A 95 16.94 -9.42 0.44
N VAL A 96 17.38 -10.20 1.43
CA VAL A 96 18.82 -10.45 1.59
C VAL A 96 19.34 -11.30 0.42
N ARG A 97 18.47 -12.13 -0.19
CA ARG A 97 18.74 -12.95 -1.38
C ARG A 97 17.52 -12.99 -2.29
N TYR A 98 17.69 -12.53 -3.52
CA TYR A 98 16.78 -12.89 -4.61
C TYR A 98 17.08 -14.32 -5.04
N TYR A 99 16.12 -15.07 -5.57
CA TYR A 99 16.30 -16.45 -6.03
C TYR A 99 15.87 -16.58 -7.50
N THR A 100 16.63 -17.33 -8.29
CA THR A 100 16.28 -17.82 -9.62
C THR A 100 15.91 -19.31 -9.54
N VAL A 101 15.52 -19.90 -10.68
CA VAL A 101 15.31 -21.35 -10.80
C VAL A 101 16.56 -22.17 -10.45
N ASP A 102 17.74 -21.54 -10.51
CA ASP A 102 19.05 -22.16 -10.26
C ASP A 102 19.65 -21.78 -8.89
N GLY A 103 18.90 -21.07 -8.03
CA GLY A 103 19.32 -20.72 -6.67
C GLY A 103 19.48 -19.21 -6.43
N PRO A 104 20.18 -18.81 -5.36
CA PRO A 104 20.25 -17.40 -4.96
C PRO A 104 21.01 -16.54 -5.98
N LEU A 105 20.40 -15.42 -6.37
CA LEU A 105 20.97 -14.39 -7.22
C LEU A 105 22.10 -13.67 -6.47
N PRO A 106 23.27 -13.44 -7.10
CA PRO A 106 24.36 -12.66 -6.51
C PRO A 106 23.92 -11.23 -6.11
N THR A 107 24.37 -10.77 -4.95
CA THR A 107 24.06 -9.41 -4.43
C THR A 107 24.88 -8.30 -5.06
N THR A 108 25.93 -8.66 -5.79
CA THR A 108 26.78 -7.75 -6.57
C THR A 108 26.59 -8.07 -8.04
N ARG A 109 26.23 -7.06 -8.83
CA ARG A 109 26.12 -7.15 -10.29
C ARG A 109 27.28 -6.37 -10.91
N ASP A 110 28.13 -7.04 -11.68
CA ASP A 110 29.05 -6.36 -12.58
C ASP A 110 28.26 -5.69 -13.72
N THR A 111 28.73 -4.54 -14.22
CA THR A 111 28.11 -3.87 -15.36
C THR A 111 28.27 -4.71 -16.63
N GLN A 112 27.34 -5.63 -16.86
CA GLN A 112 27.22 -6.35 -18.13
C GLN A 112 26.37 -5.51 -19.08
N SER A 113 26.99 -4.56 -19.77
CA SER A 113 26.32 -3.66 -20.70
C SER A 113 26.19 -4.22 -22.13
N HIS A 114 26.47 -5.51 -22.37
CA HIS A 114 26.50 -6.06 -23.74
C HIS A 114 25.60 -7.28 -23.98
N LEU A 115 25.05 -7.93 -22.94
CA LEU A 115 24.29 -9.18 -23.14
C LEU A 115 22.91 -8.99 -23.76
N ASN A 116 22.42 -7.74 -23.84
CA ASN A 116 21.16 -7.41 -24.53
C ASN A 116 21.34 -7.17 -26.04
N ALA A 117 22.56 -7.24 -26.58
CA ALA A 117 22.83 -6.99 -27.99
C ALA A 117 22.81 -8.27 -28.86
N GLU A 118 22.77 -9.46 -28.25
CA GLU A 118 22.85 -10.74 -28.98
C GLU A 118 21.49 -11.46 -29.13
N VAL A 119 20.40 -10.82 -28.73
CA VAL A 119 19.03 -11.34 -28.94
C VAL A 119 18.24 -10.38 -29.82
N ILE A 120 18.64 -10.29 -31.09
CA ILE A 120 17.81 -9.91 -32.24
C ILE A 120 18.14 -10.87 -33.38
#